data_AF-A0A1Y3AEY3-F1
#
_entry.id   AF-A0A1Y3AEY3-F1
#
_cell.length_a   1.000
_cell.length_b   1.000
_cell.length_c   1.000
_cell.angle_alpha   90.00
_cell.angle_beta   90.00
_cell.angle_gamma   90.00
#
_symmetry.space_group_name_H-M   'P 1'
#
loop_
_entity.id
_entity.type
_entity.pdbx_description
1 polymer ?
#
loop_
_entity_poly.entity_id
_entity_poly.type
_entity_poly.pdbx_seq_one_letter_code
_entity_poly.pdbx_strand_id
1 'polypeptide(L)'
;MNDAESEPIERAVSAAFPDREVDRLTDVGPSWNGANETVGVVFDDGGRAFLKVALADESHRLGRERAVLRYVGAHGHLPVPGVLAADPGGDPAYLATAPAPGRELLGVHEGA
;
A
#
# COMPACT_ATOMS: atom_id res chain seq x y z
N MET A 1 4.89 -15.75 -5.03
CA MET A 1 4.12 -15.77 -3.77
C MET A 1 3.81 -17.23 -3.49
N ASN A 2 4.27 -17.76 -2.36
CA ASN A 2 3.88 -19.11 -1.94
C ASN A 2 2.54 -19.01 -1.19
N ASP A 3 1.70 -20.04 -1.21
CA ASP A 3 0.30 -19.96 -0.77
C ASP A 3 0.11 -19.41 0.67
N ALA A 4 1.09 -19.61 1.56
CA ALA A 4 1.08 -19.13 2.94
C ALA A 4 1.32 -17.61 3.10
N GLU A 5 2.01 -16.96 2.16
CA GLU A 5 2.20 -15.49 2.16
C GLU A 5 1.00 -14.76 1.54
N SER A 6 0.25 -15.45 0.68
CA SER A 6 -0.95 -14.93 0.02
C SER A 6 -2.11 -14.74 0.99
N GLU A 7 -2.30 -15.65 1.97
CA GLU A 7 -3.45 -15.61 2.88
C GLU A 7 -3.55 -14.32 3.71
N PRO A 8 -2.49 -13.81 4.37
CA PRO A 8 -2.54 -12.51 5.04
C PRO A 8 -2.87 -11.36 4.07
N ILE A 9 -2.30 -11.38 2.86
CA ILE A 9 -2.56 -10.33 1.85
C ILE A 9 -4.03 -10.34 1.44
N GLU A 10 -4.61 -11.50 1.16
CA GLU A 10 -6.03 -11.61 0.76
C GLU A 10 -6.99 -11.14 1.87
N ARG A 11 -6.70 -11.51 3.14
CA ARG A 11 -7.45 -11.00 4.29
C ARG A 11 -7.36 -9.48 4.41
N ALA A 12 -6.16 -8.92 4.24
CA ALA A 12 -5.94 -7.48 4.30
C ALA A 12 -6.63 -6.73 3.14
N VAL A 13 -6.60 -7.27 1.92
CA VAL A 13 -7.32 -6.71 0.76
C VAL A 13 -8.81 -6.66 1.04
N SER A 14 -9.39 -7.77 1.49
CA SER A 14 -10.82 -7.86 1.81
C SER A 14 -11.23 -6.89 2.93
N ALA A 15 -10.37 -6.73 3.95
CA ALA A 15 -10.60 -5.78 5.04
C ALA A 15 -10.45 -4.32 4.63
N ALA A 16 -9.49 -4.01 3.74
CA ALA A 16 -9.22 -2.64 3.30
C ALA A 16 -10.24 -2.14 2.27
N PHE A 17 -10.84 -3.04 1.49
CA PHE A 17 -11.72 -2.69 0.36
C PHE A 17 -13.00 -3.56 0.33
N PRO A 18 -13.81 -3.58 1.40
CA PRO A 18 -14.97 -4.48 1.49
C PRO A 18 -16.04 -4.23 0.43
N ASP A 19 -16.10 -3.01 -0.11
CA ASP A 19 -17.11 -2.57 -1.06
C ASP A 19 -16.56 -2.38 -2.49
N ARG A 20 -15.37 -2.94 -2.79
CA ARG A 20 -14.72 -2.78 -4.10
C ARG A 20 -14.22 -4.11 -4.65
N GLU A 21 -14.60 -4.40 -5.88
CA GLU A 21 -14.15 -5.58 -6.61
C GLU A 21 -12.70 -5.40 -7.09
N VAL A 22 -11.86 -6.39 -6.78
CA VAL A 22 -10.44 -6.43 -7.14
C VAL A 22 -10.26 -7.31 -8.38
N ASP A 23 -9.77 -6.71 -9.47
CA ASP A 23 -9.42 -7.41 -10.72
C ASP A 23 -8.17 -8.28 -10.51
N ARG A 24 -7.10 -7.65 -9.99
CA ARG A 24 -5.81 -8.33 -9.79
C ARG A 24 -4.89 -7.62 -8.81
N LEU A 25 -3.98 -8.41 -8.24
CA LEU A 25 -2.83 -7.91 -7.51
C LEU A 25 -1.60 -7.82 -8.43
N THR A 26 -0.78 -6.79 -8.22
CA THR A 26 0.47 -6.58 -8.96
C THR A 26 1.65 -6.52 -8.01
N ASP A 27 2.78 -7.09 -8.42
CA ASP A 27 4.05 -6.86 -7.73
C ASP A 27 4.45 -5.39 -7.84
N VAL A 28 5.13 -4.89 -6.81
CA VAL A 28 5.62 -3.49 -6.73
C VAL A 28 7.14 -3.43 -6.56
N GLY A 29 7.80 -4.59 -6.70
CA GLY A 29 9.23 -4.74 -6.52
C GLY A 29 9.60 -5.05 -5.06
N PRO A 30 10.87 -5.40 -4.82
CA PRO A 30 11.32 -5.82 -3.50
C PRO A 30 11.13 -4.69 -2.50
N SER A 31 10.59 -5.02 -1.33
CA SER A 31 10.63 -4.13 -0.18
C SER A 31 12.08 -3.88 0.20
N TRP A 32 12.52 -2.62 0.14
CA TRP A 32 13.90 -2.23 0.48
C TRP A 32 14.24 -2.44 1.96
N ASN A 33 13.24 -2.72 2.81
CA ASN A 33 13.42 -2.87 4.25
C ASN A 33 12.93 -4.22 4.80
N GLY A 34 12.39 -5.12 3.95
CA GLY A 34 11.98 -6.48 4.31
C GLY A 34 10.95 -6.62 5.44
N ALA A 35 10.38 -5.51 5.94
CA ALA A 35 9.53 -5.50 7.13
C ALA A 35 8.04 -5.59 6.81
N ASN A 36 7.68 -5.32 5.56
CA ASN A 36 6.32 -5.38 5.05
C ASN A 36 6.33 -6.06 3.69
N GLU A 37 5.28 -6.83 3.44
CA GLU A 37 4.87 -7.17 2.08
C GLU A 37 4.07 -6.01 1.49
N THR A 38 4.29 -5.71 0.21
CA THR A 38 3.54 -4.68 -0.50
C THR A 38 3.01 -5.23 -1.80
N VAL A 39 1.72 -5.02 -2.05
CA VAL A 39 1.09 -5.34 -3.32
C VAL A 39 0.42 -4.10 -3.90
N GLY A 40 0.43 -3.99 -5.22
CA GLY A 40 -0.47 -3.10 -5.94
C GLY A 40 -1.82 -3.79 -6.09
N VAL A 41 -2.90 -3.04 -5.92
CA VAL A 41 -4.28 -3.50 -6.11
C VAL A 41 -4.86 -2.77 -7.30
N VAL A 42 -5.34 -3.52 -8.29
CA VAL A 42 -6.09 -2.98 -9.43
C VAL A 42 -7.55 -3.41 -9.26
N PHE A 43 -8.46 -2.44 -9.34
CA PHE A 43 -9.90 -2.67 -9.22
C PHE A 43 -10.55 -2.76 -10.61
N ASP A 44 -11.73 -3.38 -10.68
CA ASP A 44 -12.49 -3.51 -11.94
C ASP A 44 -12.89 -2.16 -12.53
N ASP A 45 -13.00 -1.13 -11.69
CA ASP A 45 -13.27 0.26 -12.10
C ASP A 45 -12.05 0.96 -12.74
N GLY A 46 -10.92 0.27 -12.87
CA GLY A 46 -9.65 0.79 -13.37
C GLY A 46 -8.85 1.61 -12.34
N GLY A 47 -9.38 1.77 -11.13
CA GLY A 47 -8.72 2.39 -10.00
C GLY A 47 -7.52 1.57 -9.51
N ARG A 48 -6.63 2.22 -8.76
CA ARG A 48 -5.44 1.59 -8.20
C ARG A 48 -5.24 1.97 -6.74
N ALA A 49 -4.65 1.05 -5.98
CA ALA A 49 -4.16 1.29 -4.63
C ALA A 49 -2.86 0.51 -4.40
N PHE A 50 -2.19 0.83 -3.30
CA PHE A 50 -1.03 0.10 -2.80
C PHE A 50 -1.35 -0.35 -1.37
N LEU A 51 -1.24 -1.65 -1.10
CA LEU A 51 -1.50 -2.23 0.20
C LEU A 51 -0.19 -2.74 0.79
N LYS A 52 0.16 -2.21 1.95
CA LYS A 52 1.24 -2.72 2.79
C LYS A 52 0.65 -3.58 3.88
N VAL A 53 1.19 -4.78 4.05
CA VAL A 53 0.84 -5.72 5.12
C VAL A 53 2.09 -5.95 5.97
N ALA A 54 1.96 -5.76 7.28
CA ALA A 54 3.09 -5.97 8.19
C ALA A 54 3.43 -7.46 8.25
N LEU A 55 4.71 -7.77 8.12
CA LEU A 55 5.24 -9.05 8.59
C LEU A 55 5.34 -8.99 10.13
N ALA A 56 5.28 -10.14 10.79
CA ALA A 56 5.11 -10.23 12.25
C ALA A 56 6.03 -9.27 13.03
N ASP A 57 5.46 -8.59 14.05
CA ASP A 57 6.10 -7.63 14.97
C ASP A 57 6.46 -6.22 14.40
N GLU A 58 6.13 -5.93 13.14
CA GLU A 58 6.49 -4.64 12.50
C GLU A 58 5.30 -3.68 12.26
N SER A 59 4.12 -3.96 12.82
CA SER A 59 2.89 -3.16 12.63
C SER A 59 3.03 -1.69 13.10
N HIS A 60 3.90 -1.44 14.08
CA HIS A 60 4.21 -0.10 14.56
C HIS A 60 4.79 0.80 13.45
N ARG A 61 5.43 0.22 12.42
CA ARG A 61 5.93 0.96 11.25
C ARG A 61 4.80 1.47 10.38
N LEU A 62 3.73 0.70 10.20
CA LEU A 62 2.54 1.14 9.47
C LEU A 62 1.84 2.29 10.19
N GLY A 63 1.75 2.22 11.52
CA GLY A 63 1.26 3.31 12.35
C GLY A 63 2.10 4.59 12.20
N ARG A 64 3.43 4.45 12.18
CA ARG A 64 4.35 5.57 11.94
C ARG A 64 4.20 6.15 10.55
N GLU A 65 4.15 5.31 9.52
CA GLU A 65 3.97 5.75 8.13
C GLU A 65 2.68 6.53 7.95
N ARG A 66 1.56 6.02 8.49
CA ARG A 66 0.27 6.74 8.49
C ARG A 66 0.39 8.12 9.14
N ALA A 67 1.07 8.22 10.29
CA ALA A 67 1.26 9.50 10.98
C ALA A 67 2.12 10.48 10.16
N VAL A 68 3.18 9.98 9.52
CA VAL A 68 4.08 10.78 8.65
C VAL A 68 3.33 11.27 7.41
N LEU A 69 2.60 10.41 6.71
CA LEU A 69 1.79 10.78 5.54
C LEU A 69 0.80 11.89 5.90
N ARG A 70 0.10 11.76 7.04
CA ARG A 70 -0.81 12.81 7.52
C ARG A 70 -0.08 14.13 7.81
N TYR A 71 1.05 14.06 8.51
CA TYR A 71 1.81 15.27 8.86
C TYR A 71 2.36 15.98 7.62
N VAL A 72 3.03 15.24 6.73
CA VAL A 72 3.60 15.79 5.50
C VAL A 72 2.50 16.28 4.55
N GLY A 73 1.39 15.56 4.43
CA GLY A 73 0.25 16.02 3.62
C GLY A 73 -0.37 17.33 4.12
N ALA A 74 -0.30 17.60 5.43
CA ALA A 74 -0.83 18.84 6.02
C ALA A 74 0.17 20.00 6.06
N HIS A 75 1.48 19.72 6.08
CA HIS A 75 2.51 20.75 6.33
C HIS A 75 3.61 20.83 5.25
N GLY A 76 3.71 19.83 4.38
CA GLY A 76 4.75 19.73 3.37
C GLY A 76 4.39 20.42 2.06
N HIS A 77 5.40 20.68 1.24
CA HIS A 77 5.24 21.24 -0.10
C HIS A 77 5.09 20.17 -1.19
N LEU A 78 5.38 18.91 -0.87
CA LEU A 78 5.29 17.79 -1.81
C LEU A 78 4.00 17.01 -1.59
N PRO A 79 3.27 16.66 -2.66
CA PRO A 79 2.10 15.81 -2.54
C PRO A 79 2.50 14.42 -2.05
N VAL A 80 1.66 13.84 -1.20
CA VAL A 80 1.85 12.48 -0.66
C VAL A 80 0.66 11.60 -1.04
N PRO A 81 0.84 10.27 -1.09
CA PRO A 81 -0.27 9.33 -1.22
C PRO A 81 -1.37 9.59 -0.19
N GLY A 82 -2.62 9.62 -0.65
CA GLY A 82 -3.78 9.61 0.24
C GLY A 82 -3.91 8.25 0.93
N VAL A 83 -4.22 8.23 2.22
CA VAL A 83 -4.53 6.99 2.95
C VAL A 83 -5.98 6.60 2.65
N LEU A 84 -6.19 5.40 2.11
CA LEU A 84 -7.52 4.87 1.75
C LEU A 84 -8.14 4.07 2.89
N ALA A 85 -7.33 3.20 3.52
CA ALA A 85 -7.71 2.40 4.68
C ALA A 85 -6.46 2.09 5.50
N ALA A 86 -6.58 1.90 6.81
CA ALA A 86 -5.46 1.51 7.65
C ALA A 86 -5.94 0.90 8.96
N ASP A 87 -5.43 -0.28 9.28
CA ASP A 87 -5.59 -0.90 10.59
C ASP A 87 -4.24 -1.45 11.08
N PRO A 88 -3.43 -0.63 11.77
CA PRO A 88 -2.16 -1.09 12.32
C PRO A 88 -2.31 -2.02 13.55
N GLY A 89 -3.53 -2.18 14.09
CA GLY A 89 -3.82 -3.06 15.22
C GLY A 89 -4.50 -4.38 14.82
N GLY A 90 -4.84 -4.53 13.55
CA GLY A 90 -5.52 -5.70 13.00
C GLY A 90 -4.62 -6.93 12.85
N ASP A 91 -5.25 -8.04 12.50
CA ASP A 91 -4.61 -9.30 12.11
C ASP A 91 -5.06 -9.67 10.68
N PRO A 92 -4.23 -9.42 9.65
CA PRO A 92 -2.92 -8.77 9.73
C PRO A 92 -3.04 -7.24 9.77
N ALA A 93 -2.01 -6.58 10.29
CA ALA A 93 -1.93 -5.13 10.28
C ALA A 93 -1.65 -4.60 8.87
N TYR A 94 -2.38 -3.57 8.44
CA TYR A 94 -2.28 -3.06 7.07
C TYR A 94 -2.36 -1.53 6.94
N LEU A 95 -1.84 -1.03 5.82
CA LEU A 95 -1.97 0.36 5.36
C LEU A 95 -2.18 0.37 3.84
N ALA A 96 -3.34 0.87 3.41
CA ALA A 96 -3.68 1.09 2.02
C ALA A 96 -3.57 2.56 1.64
N THR A 97 -2.92 2.84 0.52
CA THR A 97 -2.78 4.20 -0.02
C THR A 97 -3.21 4.29 -1.48
N ALA A 98 -3.61 5.47 -1.90
CA ALA A 98 -3.74 5.84 -3.30
C ALA A 98 -2.35 5.89 -3.97
N PRO A 99 -2.26 5.85 -5.30
CA PRO A 99 -1.00 6.12 -6.00
C PRO A 99 -0.41 7.47 -5.58
N ALA A 100 0.91 7.53 -5.44
CA ALA A 100 1.60 8.79 -5.25
C ALA A 100 1.25 9.74 -6.42
N PRO A 101 0.85 10.99 -6.16
CA PRO A 101 0.56 11.93 -7.24
C PRO A 101 1.81 12.19 -8.08
N GLY A 102 1.66 12.15 -9.40
CA GLY A 102 2.74 12.42 -10.35
C GLY A 102 3.04 11.26 -11.29
N ARG A 103 4.24 11.28 -11.87
CA ARG A 103 4.75 10.24 -12.78
C ARG A 103 6.06 9.70 -12.23
N GLU A 104 6.31 8.44 -12.49
CA GLU A 104 7.56 7.77 -12.15
C GLU A 104 8.72 8.40 -12.95
N LEU A 105 9.84 8.71 -12.28
CA LEU A 105 10.89 9.56 -12.83
C LEU A 105 11.75 8.83 -13.86
N LEU A 106 12.04 7.54 -13.67
CA LEU A 106 12.84 6.74 -14.62
C LEU A 106 12.09 6.58 -15.94
N GLY A 107 10.79 6.30 -15.91
CA GLY A 107 9.95 6.18 -17.09
C GLY A 107 9.81 7.50 -17.84
N VAL A 108 9.86 8.64 -17.15
CA VAL A 108 9.97 9.96 -17.80
C VAL A 108 11.36 10.15 -18.42
N HIS A 109 12.43 9.69 -17.76
CA HIS A 109 13.80 9.81 -18.25
C HIS A 109 14.07 8.93 -19.48
N GLU A 110 13.62 7.68 -19.46
CA GLU A 110 13.81 6.70 -20.54
C GLU A 110 12.93 7.00 -21.76
N GLY A 111 11.84 7.75 -21.57
CA GLY A 111 10.96 8.20 -22.65
C GLY A 111 11.33 9.56 -23.27
N ALA A 112 12.41 10.20 -22.82
CA ALA A 112 12.90 11.50 -23.28
C ALA A 112 14.09 11.35 -24.25
#